data_AF-Q9TTT3-F1
#
_entry.id   AF-Q9TTT3-F1
#
_cell.length_a   1.000
_cell.length_b   1.000
_cell.length_c   1.000
_cell.angle_alpha   90.00
_cell.angle_beta   90.00
_cell.angle_gamma   90.00
#
_symmetry.space_group_name_H-M   'P 1'
#
loop_
_entity.id
_entity.type
_entity.pdbx_description
1 polymer ?
#
loop_
_entity_poly.entity_id
_entity_poly.type
_entity_poly.pdbx_seq_one_letter_code
_entity_poly.pdbx_strand_id
1 'polypeptide(L)'
;MVRAPCLLLLLPLLRFSAATLEPCEVDDENFRCVCNFTGPQPDWSSAFQCMTAVEVEIRGGGRNLEQFLKGASADPKQYADIVKALRLQRLTVGAVQVPAPLLVALLRALGYSRLKELTLEDLEVTGTMQPPPLEATGPPLSSLRLRNVSWATGGAWLAELQQWLKPGLKILSIAQAHSLAFSCAQLHSFSALHTLDLSDNPGLGERGLIAALCPHKFPALRDLALRNAGMQTPNGVCAAMAAAGVQPHSLDLSHNSLSAAAPGAPRCDWPSALSSLNLSFAGLEQVPKGLPGKLSVLDLSCNRLNKAPRADELPVVSNLILDRNPYLDPEASKQQDQNSGVVAACAHSALTVGISGTLALLRGAGDFA
;
A
#
# COMPACT_ATOMS: atom_id res chain seq x y z
N MET A 1 -2.87 73.68 -1.00
CA MET A 1 -2.22 72.80 0.00
C MET A 1 -3.30 71.87 0.54
N VAL A 2 -3.66 70.71 -0.02
CA VAL A 2 -2.95 69.55 -0.60
C VAL A 2 -2.05 68.81 0.40
N ARG A 3 -2.56 67.62 0.77
CA ARG A 3 -1.93 66.41 1.35
C ARG A 3 -1.96 66.24 2.88
N ALA A 4 -3.03 65.62 3.36
CA ALA A 4 -2.96 64.34 4.08
C ALA A 4 -4.37 63.72 4.24
N PRO A 5 -4.82 62.92 3.25
CA PRO A 5 -5.47 61.67 3.61
C PRO A 5 -5.12 60.57 2.60
N CYS A 6 -3.91 60.01 2.68
CA CYS A 6 -3.54 58.81 1.91
C CYS A 6 -3.09 57.63 2.79
N LEU A 7 -3.23 57.70 4.11
CA LEU A 7 -2.92 56.58 5.00
C LEU A 7 -4.15 55.80 5.51
N LEU A 8 -5.36 56.24 5.19
CA LEU A 8 -6.61 55.52 5.54
C LEU A 8 -7.17 54.67 4.39
N LEU A 9 -6.57 54.74 3.19
CA LEU A 9 -6.94 53.92 2.03
C LEU A 9 -6.10 52.64 1.89
N LEU A 10 -5.15 52.41 2.80
CA LEU A 10 -4.35 51.17 2.85
C LEU A 10 -4.85 50.16 3.90
N LEU A 11 -5.88 50.50 4.67
CA LEU A 11 -6.51 49.59 5.63
C LEU A 11 -7.42 48.48 5.05
N PRO A 12 -7.85 48.46 3.76
CA PRO A 12 -8.47 47.25 3.20
C PRO A 12 -7.46 46.21 2.69
N LEU A 13 -6.15 46.52 2.63
CA LEU A 13 -5.10 45.55 2.24
C LEU A 13 -4.64 44.64 3.39
N LEU A 14 -5.16 44.85 4.61
CA LEU A 14 -4.87 44.02 5.79
C LEU A 14 -6.06 43.17 6.24
N ARG A 15 -7.10 43.03 5.40
CA ARG A 15 -8.01 41.89 5.54
C ARG A 15 -7.34 40.68 4.91
N PHE A 16 -6.56 40.00 5.75
CA PHE A 16 -6.31 38.57 5.64
C PHE A 16 -7.65 37.87 5.40
N SER A 17 -8.02 37.72 4.12
CA SER A 17 -8.83 36.60 3.70
C SER A 17 -8.04 35.38 4.13
N ALA A 18 -8.66 34.51 4.93
CA ALA A 18 -8.15 33.18 5.19
C ALA A 18 -7.52 32.66 3.89
N ALA A 19 -6.24 32.28 3.94
CA ALA A 19 -5.50 31.83 2.79
C ALA A 19 -6.37 30.82 2.04
N THR A 20 -6.90 31.21 0.88
CA THR A 20 -7.41 30.24 -0.07
C THR A 20 -6.16 29.58 -0.61
N LEU A 21 -5.66 28.58 0.13
CA LEU A 21 -4.63 27.68 -0.34
C LEU A 21 -5.08 27.21 -1.72
N GLU A 22 -4.29 27.52 -2.74
CA GLU A 22 -4.56 26.99 -4.07
C GLU A 22 -4.64 25.47 -3.95
N PRO A 23 -5.57 24.80 -4.63
CA PRO A 23 -5.80 23.38 -4.38
C PRO A 23 -4.56 22.52 -4.63
N CYS A 24 -3.64 22.96 -5.48
CA CYS A 24 -2.39 22.27 -5.77
C CYS A 24 -1.19 23.09 -5.31
N GLU A 25 -0.21 22.40 -4.71
CA GLU A 25 1.06 22.99 -4.29
C GLU A 25 2.20 22.15 -4.87
N VAL A 26 3.18 22.82 -5.49
CA VAL A 26 4.40 22.22 -6.00
C VAL A 26 5.53 22.55 -5.04
N ASP A 27 6.37 21.57 -4.73
CA ASP A 27 7.57 21.81 -3.91
C ASP A 27 8.61 22.70 -4.63
N ASP A 28 9.55 23.24 -3.86
CA ASP A 28 10.55 24.19 -4.36
C ASP A 28 11.43 23.61 -5.49
N GLU A 29 11.58 22.28 -5.56
CA GLU A 29 12.37 21.58 -6.57
C GLU A 29 11.57 21.19 -7.82
N ASN A 30 10.27 21.47 -7.87
CA ASN A 30 9.35 20.98 -8.90
C ASN A 30 9.40 19.45 -9.06
N PHE A 31 9.58 18.75 -7.95
CA PHE A 31 9.66 17.31 -7.87
C PHE A 31 8.31 16.70 -7.49
N ARG A 32 7.69 17.17 -6.41
CA ARG A 32 6.40 16.69 -5.89
C ARG A 32 5.34 17.78 -5.98
N CYS A 33 4.18 17.42 -6.51
CA CYS A 33 2.97 18.23 -6.50
C CYS A 33 1.87 17.53 -5.71
N VAL A 34 1.21 18.23 -4.79
CA VAL A 34 0.09 17.71 -4.01
C VAL A 34 -1.14 18.56 -4.30
N CYS A 35 -2.18 17.93 -4.82
CA CYS A 35 -3.47 18.53 -5.09
C CYS A 35 -4.53 18.01 -4.11
N ASN A 36 -5.11 18.93 -3.35
CA ASN A 36 -6.21 18.68 -2.44
C ASN A 36 -7.49 19.38 -2.92
N PHE A 37 -8.36 18.62 -3.58
CA PHE A 37 -9.64 19.07 -4.07
C PHE A 37 -10.78 18.82 -3.05
N THR A 38 -10.53 19.01 -1.74
CA THR A 38 -11.54 18.87 -0.65
C THR A 38 -12.44 20.09 -0.45
N GLY A 39 -12.14 21.23 -1.07
CA GLY A 39 -13.02 22.41 -1.03
C GLY A 39 -14.38 22.18 -1.73
N PRO A 40 -15.46 22.89 -1.36
CA PRO A 40 -16.82 22.64 -1.86
C PRO A 40 -16.96 22.77 -3.38
N GLN A 41 -16.24 23.70 -4.00
CA GLN A 41 -16.11 23.86 -5.46
C GLN A 41 -14.62 23.98 -5.78
N PRO A 42 -13.92 22.84 -5.94
CA PRO A 42 -12.48 22.87 -6.17
C PRO A 42 -12.17 23.39 -7.57
N ASP A 43 -11.14 24.23 -7.67
CA ASP A 43 -10.59 24.67 -8.94
C ASP A 43 -9.62 23.61 -9.49
N TRP A 44 -10.13 22.73 -10.34
CA TRP A 44 -9.35 21.67 -11.00
C TRP A 44 -8.27 22.22 -11.93
N SER A 45 -8.36 23.49 -12.36
CA SER A 45 -7.35 24.09 -13.24
C SER A 45 -6.01 24.31 -12.54
N SER A 46 -5.99 24.39 -11.20
CA SER A 46 -4.75 24.40 -10.42
C SER A 46 -3.86 23.17 -10.66
N ALA A 47 -4.43 22.05 -11.16
CA ALA A 47 -3.64 20.88 -11.56
C ALA A 47 -2.60 21.16 -12.66
N PHE A 48 -2.77 22.22 -13.45
CA PHE A 48 -1.77 22.65 -14.44
C PHE A 48 -0.45 23.09 -13.82
N GLN A 49 -0.43 23.45 -12.53
CA GLN A 49 0.80 23.74 -11.80
C GLN A 49 1.69 22.48 -11.68
N CYS A 50 1.08 21.29 -11.62
CA CYS A 50 1.81 20.03 -11.48
C CYS A 50 2.48 19.54 -12.78
N MET A 51 2.38 20.25 -13.91
CA MET A 51 2.88 19.75 -15.21
C MET A 51 4.38 19.45 -15.22
N THR A 52 5.16 20.15 -14.40
CA THR A 52 6.63 20.01 -14.30
C THR A 52 7.06 18.95 -13.29
N ALA A 53 6.12 18.49 -12.44
CA ALA A 53 6.38 17.56 -11.34
C ALA A 53 6.63 16.13 -11.82
N VAL A 54 7.46 15.41 -11.07
CA VAL A 54 7.76 13.99 -11.28
C VAL A 54 6.79 13.11 -10.50
N GLU A 55 6.40 13.56 -9.32
CA GLU A 55 5.44 12.92 -8.43
C GLU A 55 4.21 13.81 -8.26
N VAL A 56 3.03 13.25 -8.47
CA VAL A 56 1.77 13.95 -8.31
C VAL A 56 0.84 13.15 -7.41
N GLU A 57 0.30 13.80 -6.39
CA GLU A 57 -0.72 13.25 -5.50
C GLU A 57 -2.01 14.05 -5.66
N ILE A 58 -3.13 13.38 -5.92
CA ILE A 58 -4.45 13.99 -6.08
C ILE A 58 -5.41 13.38 -5.08
N ARG A 59 -5.96 14.22 -4.18
CA ARG A 59 -6.99 13.87 -3.20
C ARG A 59 -8.29 14.57 -3.51
N GLY A 60 -9.36 13.82 -3.77
CA GLY A 60 -10.65 14.39 -4.14
C GLY A 60 -11.66 14.58 -3.01
N GLY A 61 -11.33 14.19 -1.77
CA GLY A 61 -12.17 14.42 -0.60
C GLY A 61 -13.48 13.62 -0.55
N GLY A 62 -13.51 12.44 -1.15
CA GLY A 62 -14.68 11.55 -1.21
C GLY A 62 -15.72 11.95 -2.26
N ARG A 63 -15.41 12.91 -3.16
CA ARG A 63 -16.35 13.36 -4.19
C ARG A 63 -16.68 12.27 -5.21
N ASN A 64 -17.90 12.32 -5.70
CA ASN A 64 -18.33 11.59 -6.89
C ASN A 64 -17.93 12.35 -8.17
N LEU A 65 -17.19 11.68 -9.05
CA LEU A 65 -16.67 12.23 -10.30
C LEU A 65 -17.59 12.03 -11.53
N GLU A 66 -18.83 11.54 -11.36
CA GLU A 66 -19.80 11.34 -12.45
C GLU A 66 -20.01 12.57 -13.33
N GLN A 67 -19.91 13.77 -12.77
CA GLN A 67 -20.01 15.02 -13.54
C GLN A 67 -18.98 15.11 -14.69
N PHE A 68 -17.87 14.38 -14.60
CA PHE A 68 -16.80 14.37 -15.60
C PHE A 68 -17.00 13.32 -16.70
N LEU A 69 -18.05 12.50 -16.65
CA LEU A 69 -18.29 11.42 -17.63
C LEU A 69 -18.31 11.91 -19.09
N LYS A 70 -18.76 13.15 -19.33
CA LYS A 70 -18.73 13.76 -20.67
C LYS A 70 -17.32 13.91 -21.24
N GLY A 71 -16.31 14.07 -20.38
CA GLY A 71 -14.91 14.13 -20.78
C GLY A 71 -14.28 12.76 -21.05
N ALA A 72 -14.88 11.66 -20.55
CA ALA A 72 -14.34 10.30 -20.71
C ALA A 72 -14.37 9.82 -22.17
N SER A 73 -15.23 10.40 -23.02
CA SER A 73 -15.35 10.07 -24.43
C SER A 73 -14.38 10.85 -25.34
N ALA A 74 -13.60 11.79 -24.79
CA ALA A 74 -12.63 12.55 -25.56
C ALA A 74 -11.52 11.63 -26.10
N ASP A 75 -11.11 11.81 -27.36
CA ASP A 75 -10.02 11.04 -27.94
C ASP A 75 -8.69 11.44 -27.28
N PRO A 76 -8.02 10.52 -26.55
CA PRO A 76 -6.75 10.83 -25.89
C PRO A 76 -5.65 11.29 -26.86
N LYS A 77 -5.75 10.96 -28.16
CA LYS A 77 -4.78 11.40 -29.18
C LYS A 77 -4.67 12.92 -29.28
N GLN A 78 -5.73 13.66 -28.96
CA GLN A 78 -5.73 15.12 -29.01
C GLN A 78 -4.75 15.76 -28.02
N TYR A 79 -4.48 15.08 -26.90
CA TYR A 79 -3.61 15.58 -25.82
C TYR A 79 -2.34 14.74 -25.65
N ALA A 80 -2.09 13.78 -26.55
CA ALA A 80 -1.00 12.82 -26.44
C ALA A 80 0.38 13.50 -26.33
N ASP A 81 0.63 14.55 -27.12
CA ASP A 81 1.91 15.27 -27.10
C ASP A 81 2.15 15.99 -25.77
N ILE A 82 1.09 16.57 -25.19
CA ILE A 82 1.15 17.22 -23.87
C ILE A 82 1.46 16.16 -22.80
N VAL A 83 0.71 15.06 -22.79
CA VAL A 83 0.88 13.97 -21.81
C VAL A 83 2.25 13.32 -21.92
N LYS A 84 2.79 13.20 -23.14
CA LYS A 84 4.13 12.67 -23.42
C LYS A 84 5.25 13.61 -22.95
N ALA A 85 5.00 14.91 -22.93
CA ALA A 85 5.94 15.92 -22.44
C ALA A 85 6.00 16.01 -20.91
N LEU A 86 4.97 15.51 -20.20
CA LEU A 86 4.96 15.47 -18.74
C LEU A 86 6.15 14.65 -18.19
N ARG A 87 6.72 15.14 -17.08
CA ARG A 87 7.79 14.46 -16.33
C ARG A 87 7.26 13.41 -15.35
N LEU A 88 5.94 13.25 -15.29
CA LEU A 88 5.22 12.36 -14.39
C LEU A 88 5.75 10.92 -14.46
N GLN A 89 6.26 10.43 -13.33
CA GLN A 89 6.70 9.05 -13.12
C GLN A 89 5.91 8.35 -12.02
N ARG A 90 5.42 9.11 -11.02
CA ARG A 90 4.67 8.58 -9.88
C ARG A 90 3.36 9.34 -9.72
N LEU A 91 2.25 8.61 -9.72
CA LEU A 91 0.91 9.18 -9.57
C LEU A 91 0.19 8.48 -8.43
N THR A 92 -0.32 9.26 -7.49
CA THR A 92 -1.24 8.81 -6.45
C THR A 92 -2.59 9.50 -6.65
N VAL A 93 -3.66 8.72 -6.76
CA VAL A 93 -5.03 9.23 -6.82
C VAL A 93 -5.79 8.62 -5.66
N GLY A 94 -6.45 9.46 -4.86
CA GLY A 94 -7.17 8.97 -3.70
C GLY A 94 -8.36 9.77 -3.23
N ALA A 95 -9.13 9.15 -2.34
CA ALA A 95 -10.34 9.70 -1.73
C ALA A 95 -11.33 10.18 -2.80
N VAL A 96 -11.78 9.30 -3.69
CA VAL A 96 -12.77 9.63 -4.74
C VAL A 96 -13.67 8.45 -5.06
N GLN A 97 -14.92 8.75 -5.40
CA GLN A 97 -15.80 7.81 -6.10
C GLN A 97 -15.68 8.07 -7.61
N VAL A 98 -15.19 7.08 -8.34
CA VAL A 98 -14.85 7.19 -9.76
C VAL A 98 -15.62 6.17 -10.60
N PRO A 99 -16.43 6.61 -11.57
CA PRO A 99 -16.99 5.72 -12.57
C PRO A 99 -15.90 4.99 -13.37
N ALA A 100 -16.08 3.68 -13.58
CA ALA A 100 -15.15 2.84 -14.33
C ALA A 100 -14.78 3.41 -15.73
N PRO A 101 -15.70 4.03 -16.51
CA PRO A 101 -15.33 4.67 -17.78
C PRO A 101 -14.31 5.81 -17.63
N LEU A 102 -14.36 6.57 -16.52
CA LEU A 102 -13.41 7.65 -16.25
C LEU A 102 -12.04 7.10 -15.85
N LEU A 103 -12.00 6.05 -15.02
CA LEU A 103 -10.75 5.37 -14.68
C LEU A 103 -10.09 4.78 -15.92
N VAL A 104 -10.87 4.17 -16.81
CA VAL A 104 -10.40 3.66 -18.11
C VAL A 104 -9.85 4.80 -18.98
N ALA A 105 -10.56 5.92 -19.10
CA ALA A 105 -10.10 7.07 -19.86
C ALA A 105 -8.77 7.62 -19.32
N LEU A 106 -8.63 7.69 -17.99
CA LEU A 106 -7.39 8.07 -17.32
C LEU A 106 -6.24 7.11 -17.65
N LEU A 107 -6.45 5.79 -17.51
CA LEU A 107 -5.43 4.79 -17.84
C LEU A 107 -5.00 4.89 -19.31
N ARG A 108 -5.94 5.11 -20.23
CA ARG A 108 -5.62 5.33 -21.65
C ARG A 108 -4.78 6.57 -21.88
N ALA A 109 -5.14 7.70 -21.26
CA ALA A 109 -4.37 8.93 -21.38
C ALA A 109 -2.95 8.75 -20.83
N LEU A 110 -2.82 8.12 -19.66
CA LEU A 110 -1.52 7.81 -19.04
C LEU A 110 -0.68 6.82 -19.86
N GLY A 111 -1.28 6.06 -20.79
CA GLY A 111 -0.59 5.24 -21.77
C GLY A 111 0.43 6.00 -22.64
N TYR A 112 0.22 7.30 -22.85
CA TYR A 112 1.14 8.18 -23.59
C TYR A 112 2.25 8.79 -22.71
N SER A 113 2.09 8.71 -21.40
CA SER A 113 3.03 9.27 -20.42
C SER A 113 4.22 8.35 -20.17
N ARG A 114 5.15 8.80 -19.33
CA ARG A 114 6.29 8.01 -18.84
C ARG A 114 6.03 7.37 -17.47
N LEU A 115 4.77 7.34 -17.02
CA LEU A 115 4.37 6.85 -15.70
C LEU A 115 4.91 5.44 -15.43
N LYS A 116 5.49 5.26 -14.24
CA LYS A 116 6.07 4.01 -13.75
C LYS A 116 5.34 3.46 -12.54
N GLU A 117 4.85 4.33 -11.68
CA GLU A 117 4.20 3.95 -10.44
C GLU A 117 2.83 4.58 -10.35
N LEU A 118 1.81 3.75 -10.14
CA LEU A 118 0.44 4.19 -9.90
C LEU A 118 -0.01 3.69 -8.53
N THR A 119 -0.53 4.60 -7.72
CA THR A 119 -1.17 4.30 -6.44
C THR A 119 -2.62 4.76 -6.49
N LEU A 120 -3.55 3.85 -6.21
CA LEU A 120 -4.96 4.14 -6.00
C LEU A 120 -5.29 3.89 -4.53
N GLU A 121 -5.79 4.91 -3.84
CA GLU A 121 -6.06 4.83 -2.39
C GLU A 121 -7.43 5.39 -2.00
N ASP A 122 -8.22 4.65 -1.24
CA ASP A 122 -9.55 5.09 -0.78
C ASP A 122 -10.46 5.45 -1.97
N LEU A 123 -10.57 4.51 -2.93
CA LEU A 123 -11.37 4.66 -4.14
C LEU A 123 -12.62 3.78 -4.09
N GLU A 124 -13.73 4.32 -4.58
CA GLU A 124 -14.91 3.53 -4.92
C GLU A 124 -15.12 3.55 -6.44
N VAL A 125 -14.82 2.43 -7.10
CA VAL A 125 -14.97 2.29 -8.55
C VAL A 125 -16.37 1.79 -8.89
N THR A 126 -17.19 2.66 -9.47
CA THR A 126 -18.59 2.36 -9.80
C THR A 126 -18.76 1.90 -11.25
N GLY A 127 -19.71 0.99 -11.49
CA GLY A 127 -19.95 0.43 -12.83
C GLY A 127 -18.87 -0.58 -13.27
N THR A 128 -18.89 -0.95 -14.54
CA THR A 128 -18.02 -1.99 -15.10
C THR A 128 -16.94 -1.40 -16.01
N MET A 129 -15.74 -1.98 -15.98
CA MET A 129 -14.69 -1.60 -16.91
C MET A 129 -14.95 -2.23 -18.27
N GLN A 130 -15.05 -1.40 -19.31
CA GLN A 130 -15.14 -1.91 -20.67
C GLN A 130 -13.77 -2.46 -21.11
N PRO A 131 -13.74 -3.51 -21.95
CA PRO A 131 -12.49 -4.01 -22.53
C PRO A 131 -11.79 -2.97 -23.41
N PRO A 132 -10.45 -2.99 -23.49
CA PRO A 132 -9.70 -2.09 -24.36
C PRO A 132 -9.91 -2.41 -25.84
N PRO A 133 -9.99 -1.40 -26.72
CA PRO A 133 -9.77 -1.59 -28.16
C PRO A 133 -8.37 -2.14 -28.43
N LEU A 134 -8.21 -2.92 -29.51
CA LEU A 134 -6.97 -3.64 -29.87
C LEU A 134 -5.67 -2.81 -29.81
N GLU A 135 -5.74 -1.50 -30.07
CA GLU A 135 -4.57 -0.60 -30.13
C GLU A 135 -4.36 0.26 -28.88
N ALA A 136 -5.34 0.33 -27.98
CA ALA A 136 -5.29 1.22 -26.82
C ALA A 136 -4.72 0.46 -25.62
N THR A 137 -3.54 0.85 -25.17
CA THR A 137 -2.87 0.24 -24.02
C THR A 137 -2.67 1.28 -22.92
N GLY A 138 -2.84 0.88 -21.66
CA GLY A 138 -2.58 1.76 -20.53
C GLY A 138 -1.08 1.96 -20.25
N PRO A 139 -0.72 2.59 -19.12
CA PRO A 139 0.65 2.99 -18.83
C PRO A 139 1.63 1.80 -18.69
N PRO A 140 2.91 1.96 -19.05
CA PRO A 140 3.97 0.97 -18.82
C PRO A 140 4.45 0.96 -17.37
N LEU A 141 3.55 0.59 -16.46
CA LEU A 141 3.81 0.55 -15.02
C LEU A 141 4.86 -0.51 -14.66
N SER A 142 5.76 -0.15 -13.76
CA SER A 142 6.60 -1.08 -13.01
C SER A 142 6.00 -1.43 -11.65
N SER A 143 5.23 -0.51 -11.04
CA SER A 143 4.59 -0.70 -9.73
C SER A 143 3.14 -0.24 -9.77
N LEU A 144 2.25 -1.06 -9.22
CA LEU A 144 0.85 -0.73 -8.98
C LEU A 144 0.53 -1.00 -7.51
N ARG A 145 0.01 0.01 -6.81
CA ARG A 145 -0.42 -0.10 -5.41
C ARG A 145 -1.89 0.26 -5.30
N LEU A 146 -2.65 -0.60 -4.62
CA LEU A 146 -4.07 -0.45 -4.39
C LEU A 146 -4.30 -0.54 -2.89
N ARG A 147 -4.91 0.48 -2.28
CA ARG A 147 -5.22 0.49 -0.86
C ARG A 147 -6.66 0.93 -0.65
N ASN A 148 -7.46 0.09 0.01
CA ASN A 148 -8.87 0.39 0.27
C ASN A 148 -9.62 0.83 -1.00
N VAL A 149 -9.51 0.01 -2.06
CA VAL A 149 -10.20 0.23 -3.34
C VAL A 149 -11.34 -0.78 -3.47
N SER A 150 -12.55 -0.29 -3.66
CA SER A 150 -13.74 -1.12 -3.91
C SER A 150 -14.11 -1.08 -5.40
N TRP A 151 -14.67 -2.20 -5.87
CA TRP A 151 -15.01 -2.42 -7.28
C TRP A 151 -16.40 -3.04 -7.37
N ALA A 152 -17.20 -2.60 -8.35
CA ALA A 152 -18.53 -3.16 -8.57
C ALA A 152 -18.51 -4.64 -9.00
N THR A 153 -17.42 -5.10 -9.64
CA THR A 153 -17.35 -6.42 -10.28
C THR A 153 -16.88 -7.55 -9.37
N GLY A 154 -16.76 -7.30 -8.06
CA GLY A 154 -16.38 -8.31 -7.07
C GLY A 154 -15.07 -9.01 -7.48
N GLY A 155 -14.99 -10.33 -7.43
CA GLY A 155 -13.77 -11.10 -7.73
C GLY A 155 -13.20 -10.96 -9.16
N ALA A 156 -13.91 -10.33 -10.10
CA ALA A 156 -13.43 -10.13 -11.48
C ALA A 156 -12.57 -8.86 -11.65
N TRP A 157 -12.54 -7.97 -10.65
CA TRP A 157 -11.92 -6.65 -10.77
C TRP A 157 -10.47 -6.67 -11.25
N LEU A 158 -9.66 -7.62 -10.77
CA LEU A 158 -8.24 -7.69 -11.12
C LEU A 158 -8.05 -8.11 -12.58
N ALA A 159 -8.89 -9.02 -13.08
CA ALA A 159 -8.85 -9.45 -14.48
C ALA A 159 -9.28 -8.31 -15.42
N GLU A 160 -10.30 -7.55 -15.04
CA GLU A 160 -10.74 -6.36 -15.79
C GLU A 160 -9.65 -5.28 -15.82
N LEU A 161 -9.05 -4.97 -14.67
CA LEU A 161 -7.97 -4.00 -14.58
C LEU A 161 -6.75 -4.44 -15.41
N GLN A 162 -6.41 -5.73 -15.37
CA GLN A 162 -5.26 -6.28 -16.08
C GLN A 162 -5.32 -6.06 -17.59
N GLN A 163 -6.51 -6.00 -18.19
CA GLN A 163 -6.64 -5.70 -19.63
C GLN A 163 -6.06 -4.33 -19.99
N TRP A 164 -6.03 -3.40 -19.04
CA TRP A 164 -5.50 -2.06 -19.23
C TRP A 164 -4.03 -1.93 -18.82
N LEU A 165 -3.40 -3.00 -18.30
CA LEU A 165 -2.01 -3.00 -17.87
C LEU A 165 -1.10 -3.59 -18.96
N LYS A 166 0.05 -2.97 -19.16
CA LYS A 166 1.12 -3.57 -19.97
C LYS A 166 1.78 -4.73 -19.18
N PRO A 167 2.37 -5.73 -19.86
CA PRO A 167 2.90 -6.93 -19.22
C PRO A 167 4.16 -6.71 -18.36
N GLY A 168 4.71 -5.50 -18.33
CA GLY A 168 5.96 -5.15 -17.64
C GLY A 168 5.84 -4.87 -16.13
N LEU A 169 4.68 -5.14 -15.52
CA LEU A 169 4.45 -4.88 -14.09
C LEU A 169 5.35 -5.78 -13.23
N LYS A 170 6.12 -5.16 -12.33
CA LYS A 170 7.08 -5.86 -11.45
C LYS A 170 6.59 -5.98 -10.01
N ILE A 171 5.86 -4.98 -9.53
CA ILE A 171 5.36 -4.89 -8.15
C ILE A 171 3.85 -4.68 -8.19
N LEU A 172 3.12 -5.52 -7.46
CA LEU A 172 1.70 -5.38 -7.21
C LEU A 172 1.48 -5.41 -5.70
N SER A 173 0.91 -4.34 -5.17
CA SER A 173 0.56 -4.23 -3.75
C SER A 173 -0.94 -4.00 -3.64
N ILE A 174 -1.61 -4.83 -2.84
CA ILE A 174 -3.05 -4.78 -2.62
C ILE A 174 -3.29 -4.85 -1.10
N ALA A 175 -3.77 -3.75 -0.53
CA ALA A 175 -4.06 -3.61 0.89
C ALA A 175 -5.54 -3.25 1.10
N GLN A 176 -6.14 -3.75 2.19
CA GLN A 176 -7.53 -3.47 2.57
C GLN A 176 -8.52 -3.70 1.41
N ALA A 177 -8.32 -4.76 0.64
CA ALA A 177 -9.23 -5.11 -0.44
C ALA A 177 -10.55 -5.66 0.11
N HIS A 178 -11.67 -5.26 -0.51
CA HIS A 178 -12.98 -5.82 -0.16
C HIS A 178 -13.08 -7.31 -0.50
N SER A 179 -12.40 -7.76 -1.57
CA SER A 179 -12.29 -9.16 -1.95
C SER A 179 -10.99 -9.46 -2.69
N LEU A 180 -10.30 -10.53 -2.25
CA LEU A 180 -9.13 -11.13 -2.89
C LEU A 180 -9.45 -12.52 -3.49
N ALA A 181 -10.73 -12.89 -3.55
CA ALA A 181 -11.16 -14.13 -4.21
C ALA A 181 -11.23 -13.89 -5.73
N PHE A 182 -10.09 -13.97 -6.40
CA PHE A 182 -9.99 -13.63 -7.82
C PHE A 182 -10.63 -14.69 -8.72
N SER A 183 -11.24 -14.22 -9.81
CA SER A 183 -11.67 -15.06 -10.93
C SER A 183 -10.46 -15.57 -11.73
N CYS A 184 -9.70 -16.52 -11.18
CA CYS A 184 -8.42 -16.98 -11.73
C CYS A 184 -8.47 -17.49 -13.17
N ALA A 185 -9.64 -17.96 -13.64
CA ALA A 185 -9.85 -18.38 -15.03
C ALA A 185 -9.74 -17.21 -16.02
N GLN A 186 -10.17 -16.02 -15.62
CA GLN A 186 -10.16 -14.79 -16.45
C GLN A 186 -8.84 -14.03 -16.33
N LEU A 187 -8.08 -14.27 -15.27
CA LEU A 187 -6.80 -13.61 -15.03
C LEU A 187 -5.73 -14.13 -15.99
N HIS A 188 -5.01 -13.23 -16.67
CA HIS A 188 -3.82 -13.58 -17.45
C HIS A 188 -2.57 -13.68 -16.56
N SER A 189 -1.51 -14.29 -17.09
CA SER A 189 -0.26 -14.43 -16.34
C SER A 189 0.47 -13.09 -16.22
N PHE A 190 0.95 -12.77 -15.02
CA PHE A 190 1.87 -11.66 -14.77
C PHE A 190 3.32 -12.13 -14.92
N SER A 191 3.84 -12.08 -16.14
CA SER A 191 5.14 -12.67 -16.48
C SER A 191 6.36 -11.96 -15.86
N ALA A 192 6.25 -10.66 -15.56
CA ALA A 192 7.34 -9.85 -15.00
C ALA A 192 7.18 -9.56 -13.49
N LEU A 193 6.12 -10.05 -12.85
CA LEU A 193 5.81 -9.71 -11.46
C LEU A 193 6.74 -10.47 -10.51
N HIS A 194 7.62 -9.71 -9.85
CA HIS A 194 8.59 -10.23 -8.89
C HIS A 194 8.13 -10.05 -7.45
N THR A 195 7.33 -9.02 -7.16
CA THR A 195 6.82 -8.74 -5.81
C THR A 195 5.31 -8.69 -5.81
N LEU A 196 4.71 -9.52 -4.95
CA LEU A 196 3.30 -9.49 -4.64
C LEU A 196 3.15 -9.20 -3.15
N ASP A 197 2.56 -8.06 -2.84
CA ASP A 197 2.32 -7.62 -1.46
C ASP A 197 0.81 -7.61 -1.20
N LEU A 198 0.35 -8.56 -0.38
CA LEU A 198 -1.03 -8.66 0.08
C LEU A 198 -1.14 -8.31 1.57
N SER A 199 -0.22 -7.48 2.07
CA SER A 199 -0.25 -7.01 3.45
C SER A 199 -1.50 -6.17 3.75
N ASP A 200 -1.86 -6.08 5.03
CA ASP A 200 -3.02 -5.34 5.53
C ASP A 200 -4.36 -5.83 4.95
N ASN A 201 -4.49 -7.16 4.82
CA ASN A 201 -5.74 -7.83 4.52
C ASN A 201 -6.06 -8.84 5.64
N PRO A 202 -6.47 -8.38 6.84
CA PRO A 202 -6.60 -9.25 8.02
C PRO A 202 -7.61 -10.39 7.86
N GLY A 203 -8.56 -10.26 6.91
CA GLY A 203 -9.53 -11.30 6.56
C GLY A 203 -9.06 -12.31 5.50
N LEU A 204 -7.84 -12.21 4.98
CA LEU A 204 -7.34 -13.10 3.92
C LEU A 204 -7.17 -14.54 4.42
N GLY A 205 -6.31 -14.72 5.43
CA GLY A 205 -5.98 -16.04 5.99
C GLY A 205 -5.43 -17.05 4.96
N GLU A 206 -5.14 -18.27 5.40
CA GLU A 206 -4.49 -19.26 4.53
C GLU A 206 -5.45 -19.79 3.44
N ARG A 207 -6.74 -19.90 3.74
CA ARG A 207 -7.76 -20.32 2.75
C ARG A 207 -7.98 -19.25 1.68
N GLY A 208 -8.08 -17.98 2.06
CA GLY A 208 -8.19 -16.89 1.10
C GLY A 208 -6.91 -16.72 0.29
N LEU A 209 -5.75 -17.00 0.87
CA LEU A 209 -4.47 -16.99 0.14
C LEU A 209 -4.46 -17.98 -1.03
N ILE A 210 -5.03 -19.18 -0.88
CA ILE A 210 -5.18 -20.15 -1.98
C ILE A 210 -6.01 -19.54 -3.13
N ALA A 211 -7.08 -18.81 -2.81
CA ALA A 211 -7.92 -18.17 -3.82
C ALA A 211 -7.25 -16.93 -4.46
N ALA A 212 -6.39 -16.23 -3.73
CA ALA A 212 -5.66 -15.07 -4.22
C ALA A 212 -4.45 -15.45 -5.09
N LEU A 213 -3.73 -16.52 -4.73
CA LEU A 213 -2.59 -17.04 -5.49
C LEU A 213 -3.09 -17.92 -6.64
N CYS A 214 -3.62 -17.29 -7.68
CA CYS A 214 -4.08 -17.99 -8.88
C CYS A 214 -3.00 -18.89 -9.48
N PRO A 215 -3.27 -20.21 -9.66
CA PRO A 215 -2.29 -21.15 -10.17
C PRO A 215 -1.66 -20.72 -11.49
N HIS A 216 -0.33 -20.79 -11.57
CA HIS A 216 0.48 -20.44 -12.74
C HIS A 216 0.36 -18.99 -13.25
N LYS A 217 -0.30 -18.08 -12.50
CA LYS A 217 -0.44 -16.67 -12.90
C LYS A 217 0.72 -15.78 -12.45
N PHE A 218 1.60 -16.27 -11.58
CA PHE A 218 2.74 -15.52 -11.02
C PHE A 218 4.08 -16.25 -11.20
N PRO A 219 4.49 -16.58 -12.44
CA PRO A 219 5.64 -17.47 -12.70
C PRO A 219 7.00 -16.88 -12.28
N ALA A 220 7.12 -15.56 -12.17
CA ALA A 220 8.37 -14.87 -11.86
C ALA A 220 8.45 -14.36 -10.42
N LEU A 221 7.51 -14.76 -9.55
CA LEU A 221 7.40 -14.23 -8.19
C LEU A 221 8.65 -14.59 -7.36
N ARG A 222 9.22 -13.58 -6.70
CA ARG A 222 10.38 -13.69 -5.81
C ARG A 222 10.04 -13.28 -4.40
N ASP A 223 9.28 -12.22 -4.22
CA ASP A 223 8.95 -11.67 -2.91
C ASP A 223 7.44 -11.74 -2.69
N LEU A 224 7.03 -12.44 -1.64
CA LEU A 224 5.65 -12.51 -1.20
C LEU A 224 5.52 -11.91 0.20
N ALA A 225 4.81 -10.80 0.30
CA ALA A 225 4.54 -10.12 1.57
C ALA A 225 3.09 -10.33 1.99
N LEU A 226 2.91 -10.82 3.21
CA LEU A 226 1.62 -11.16 3.82
C LEU A 226 1.54 -10.58 5.23
N ARG A 227 2.01 -9.35 5.46
CA ARG A 227 2.00 -8.75 6.79
C ARG A 227 0.59 -8.42 7.23
N ASN A 228 0.22 -8.70 8.47
CA ASN A 228 -1.14 -8.41 8.97
C ASN A 228 -2.25 -8.93 8.01
N ALA A 229 -2.08 -10.16 7.54
CA ALA A 229 -2.95 -10.79 6.53
C ALA A 229 -3.82 -11.92 7.12
N GLY A 230 -3.87 -12.04 8.45
CA GLY A 230 -4.65 -13.09 9.13
C GLY A 230 -4.05 -14.49 9.01
N MET A 231 -2.75 -14.61 8.72
CA MET A 231 -2.06 -15.89 8.70
C MET A 231 -1.95 -16.45 10.13
N GLN A 232 -2.13 -17.77 10.29
CA GLN A 232 -2.15 -18.40 11.62
C GLN A 232 -0.91 -19.24 11.87
N THR A 233 -0.39 -19.91 10.85
CA THR A 233 0.78 -20.78 10.96
C THR A 233 1.67 -20.70 9.73
N PRO A 234 3.01 -20.76 9.87
CA PRO A 234 3.91 -20.87 8.72
C PRO A 234 3.62 -22.08 7.82
N ASN A 235 3.25 -23.23 8.40
CA ASN A 235 2.94 -24.43 7.62
C ASN A 235 1.65 -24.31 6.81
N GLY A 236 0.64 -23.62 7.34
CA GLY A 236 -0.59 -23.31 6.59
C GLY A 236 -0.29 -22.44 5.36
N VAL A 237 0.58 -21.44 5.52
CA VAL A 237 1.03 -20.61 4.39
C VAL A 237 1.83 -21.42 3.39
N CYS A 238 2.73 -22.28 3.85
CA CYS A 238 3.48 -23.19 2.98
C CYS A 238 2.53 -24.07 2.15
N ALA A 239 1.53 -24.68 2.78
CA ALA A 239 0.55 -25.51 2.08
C ALA A 239 -0.26 -24.72 1.04
N ALA A 240 -0.63 -23.47 1.36
CA ALA A 240 -1.31 -22.57 0.44
C ALA A 240 -0.43 -22.21 -0.79
N MET A 241 0.85 -21.91 -0.58
CA MET A 241 1.79 -21.65 -1.68
C MET A 241 2.02 -22.89 -2.55
N ALA A 242 2.13 -24.06 -1.92
CA ALA A 242 2.28 -25.33 -2.64
C ALA A 242 1.05 -25.64 -3.50
N ALA A 243 -0.16 -25.44 -2.97
CA ALA A 243 -1.41 -25.60 -3.72
C ALA A 243 -1.50 -24.63 -4.92
N ALA A 244 -0.96 -23.42 -4.79
CA ALA A 244 -0.90 -22.42 -5.85
C ALA A 244 0.28 -22.61 -6.83
N GLY A 245 1.25 -23.46 -6.50
CA GLY A 245 2.45 -23.68 -7.30
C GLY A 245 3.40 -22.48 -7.34
N VAL A 246 3.43 -21.67 -6.28
CA VAL A 246 4.25 -20.44 -6.20
C VAL A 246 5.57 -20.72 -5.49
N GLN A 247 6.68 -20.15 -6.00
CA GLN A 247 8.04 -20.44 -5.54
C GLN A 247 8.83 -19.15 -5.18
N PRO A 248 8.45 -18.41 -4.12
CA PRO A 248 9.14 -17.19 -3.74
C PRO A 248 10.51 -17.47 -3.12
N HIS A 249 11.41 -16.50 -3.23
CA HIS A 249 12.72 -16.46 -2.58
C HIS A 249 12.65 -15.83 -1.18
N SER A 250 11.71 -14.90 -0.98
CA SER A 250 11.47 -14.20 0.28
C SER A 250 10.00 -14.25 0.65
N LEU A 251 9.73 -14.59 1.91
CA LEU A 251 8.39 -14.59 2.49
C LEU A 251 8.37 -13.74 3.75
N ASP A 252 7.46 -12.78 3.79
CA ASP A 252 7.26 -11.90 4.94
C ASP A 252 5.89 -12.15 5.58
N LEU A 253 5.90 -12.74 6.78
CA LEU A 253 4.71 -13.02 7.60
C LEU A 253 4.68 -12.17 8.87
N SER A 254 5.47 -11.09 8.93
CA SER A 254 5.52 -10.23 10.11
C SER A 254 4.15 -9.63 10.42
N HIS A 255 3.93 -9.22 11.68
CA HIS A 255 2.65 -8.63 12.12
C HIS A 255 1.41 -9.52 11.96
N ASN A 256 1.55 -10.83 11.80
CA ASN A 256 0.43 -11.77 11.94
C ASN A 256 0.40 -12.34 13.36
N SER A 257 -0.78 -12.69 13.87
CA SER A 257 -0.90 -13.41 15.14
C SER A 257 -0.59 -14.90 14.93
N LEU A 258 0.69 -15.23 14.77
CA LEU A 258 1.13 -16.58 14.46
C LEU A 258 1.11 -17.46 15.71
N SER A 259 0.66 -18.68 15.53
CA SER A 259 0.79 -19.76 16.52
C SER A 259 1.86 -20.74 16.08
N ALA A 260 2.57 -21.29 17.05
CA ALA A 260 3.41 -22.43 16.77
C ALA A 260 2.51 -23.65 16.50
N ALA A 261 2.69 -24.26 15.33
CA ALA A 261 1.84 -25.32 14.83
C ALA A 261 1.56 -26.42 15.87
N ALA A 262 0.31 -26.88 15.93
CA ALA A 262 -0.12 -27.95 16.81
C ALA A 262 0.70 -29.24 16.59
N PRO A 263 0.91 -30.06 17.63
CA PRO A 263 1.52 -31.38 17.48
C PRO A 263 0.76 -32.22 16.43
N GLY A 264 1.47 -32.78 15.46
CA GLY A 264 0.86 -33.58 14.38
C GLY A 264 0.40 -32.79 13.15
N ALA A 265 0.63 -31.48 13.10
CA ALA A 265 0.40 -30.71 11.87
C ALA A 265 1.20 -31.31 10.70
N PRO A 266 0.59 -31.47 9.52
CA PRO A 266 1.26 -32.07 8.36
C PRO A 266 2.49 -31.23 8.00
N ARG A 267 3.60 -31.94 7.74
CA ARG A 267 4.79 -31.30 7.18
C ARG A 267 4.45 -30.78 5.79
N CYS A 268 4.95 -29.60 5.49
CA CYS A 268 4.84 -29.00 4.18
C CYS A 268 6.22 -28.94 3.53
N ASP A 269 6.25 -29.21 2.22
CA ASP A 269 7.44 -29.03 1.41
C ASP A 269 7.53 -27.56 1.00
N TRP A 270 8.40 -26.82 1.70
CA TRP A 270 8.64 -25.42 1.41
C TRP A 270 9.19 -25.22 0.00
N PRO A 271 8.91 -24.05 -0.61
CA PRO A 271 9.52 -23.66 -1.88
C PRO A 271 11.04 -23.83 -1.84
N SER A 272 11.60 -24.54 -2.82
CA SER A 272 13.03 -24.89 -2.81
C SER A 272 13.95 -23.68 -2.97
N ALA A 273 13.43 -22.60 -3.55
CA ALA A 273 14.13 -21.32 -3.71
C ALA A 273 14.02 -20.41 -2.49
N LEU A 274 13.21 -20.76 -1.47
CA LEU A 274 13.01 -19.91 -0.30
C LEU A 274 14.30 -19.77 0.48
N SER A 275 14.72 -18.53 0.69
CA SER A 275 16.00 -18.18 1.32
C SER A 275 15.85 -17.18 2.47
N SER A 276 14.75 -16.42 2.50
CA SER A 276 14.46 -15.43 3.52
C SER A 276 13.06 -15.63 4.07
N LEU A 277 12.94 -15.69 5.40
CA LEU A 277 11.66 -15.80 6.10
C LEU A 277 11.61 -14.79 7.26
N ASN A 278 10.62 -13.90 7.22
CA ASN A 278 10.38 -12.94 8.29
C ASN A 278 9.15 -13.33 9.12
N LEU A 279 9.36 -13.60 10.41
CA LEU A 279 8.35 -13.95 11.41
C LEU A 279 8.38 -12.95 12.60
N SER A 280 8.91 -11.75 12.38
CA SER A 280 8.98 -10.71 13.41
C SER A 280 7.61 -10.15 13.78
N PHE A 281 7.47 -9.59 14.98
CA PHE A 281 6.22 -8.98 15.46
C PHE A 281 5.01 -9.92 15.39
N ALA A 282 5.22 -11.23 15.49
CA ALA A 282 4.18 -12.22 15.26
C ALA A 282 3.54 -12.77 16.55
N GLY A 283 4.00 -12.29 17.71
CA GLY A 283 3.51 -12.74 19.02
C GLY A 283 3.91 -14.17 19.37
N LEU A 284 4.91 -14.74 18.68
CA LEU A 284 5.34 -16.12 18.87
C LEU A 284 5.92 -16.34 20.28
N GLU A 285 5.36 -17.29 21.02
CA GLU A 285 5.87 -17.69 22.34
C GLU A 285 6.92 -18.81 22.25
N GLN A 286 6.91 -19.55 21.14
CA GLN A 286 7.87 -20.60 20.82
C GLN A 286 8.15 -20.62 19.32
N VAL A 287 9.30 -21.17 18.91
CA VAL A 287 9.64 -21.30 17.49
C VAL A 287 8.64 -22.24 16.79
N PRO A 288 8.03 -21.83 15.66
CA PRO A 288 7.12 -22.70 14.93
C PRO A 288 7.78 -23.99 14.46
N LYS A 289 7.07 -25.11 14.54
CA LYS A 289 7.54 -26.39 14.00
C LYS A 289 7.35 -26.43 12.49
N GLY A 290 8.25 -27.13 11.80
CA GLY A 290 8.14 -27.37 10.37
C GLY A 290 8.66 -26.23 9.49
N LEU A 291 9.54 -25.39 10.01
CA LEU A 291 10.27 -24.40 9.20
C LEU A 291 11.11 -25.07 8.10
N PRO A 292 11.46 -24.35 7.01
CA PRO A 292 12.32 -24.87 5.95
C PRO A 292 13.65 -25.34 6.50
N GLY A 293 14.20 -26.48 6.04
CA GLY A 293 15.44 -27.03 6.62
C GLY A 293 16.67 -26.11 6.51
N LYS A 294 16.71 -25.20 5.54
CA LYS A 294 17.80 -24.25 5.33
C LYS A 294 17.26 -22.88 4.91
N LEU A 295 17.83 -21.82 5.47
CA LEU A 295 17.57 -20.43 5.11
C LEU A 295 18.87 -19.62 5.09
N SER A 296 18.88 -18.51 4.35
CA SER A 296 19.94 -17.50 4.46
C SER A 296 19.62 -16.53 5.60
N VAL A 297 18.36 -16.10 5.69
CA VAL A 297 17.88 -15.16 6.71
C VAL A 297 16.63 -15.71 7.37
N LEU A 298 16.61 -15.70 8.70
CA LEU A 298 15.42 -15.94 9.53
C LEU A 298 15.30 -14.80 10.54
N ASP A 299 14.22 -14.04 10.45
CA ASP A 299 13.90 -12.99 11.41
C ASP A 299 12.80 -13.46 12.38
N LEU A 300 13.16 -13.55 13.65
CA LEU A 300 12.31 -13.91 14.79
C LEU A 300 12.28 -12.78 15.85
N SER A 301 12.70 -11.57 15.49
CA SER A 301 12.75 -10.42 16.40
C SER A 301 11.36 -9.96 16.87
N CYS A 302 11.32 -9.23 17.99
CA CYS A 302 10.08 -8.67 18.57
C CYS A 302 8.94 -9.70 18.73
N ASN A 303 9.29 -10.90 19.18
CA ASN A 303 8.35 -11.95 19.57
C ASN A 303 8.28 -12.08 21.11
N ARG A 304 7.57 -13.10 21.60
CA ARG A 304 7.37 -13.39 23.03
C ARG A 304 8.13 -14.63 23.48
N LEU A 305 9.29 -14.89 22.88
CA LEU A 305 10.11 -16.06 23.21
C LEU A 305 10.67 -15.90 24.64
N ASN A 306 10.27 -16.81 25.54
CA ASN A 306 10.71 -16.79 26.94
C ASN A 306 11.96 -17.63 27.21
N LYS A 307 12.45 -18.36 26.20
CA LYS A 307 13.67 -19.16 26.25
C LYS A 307 14.43 -19.01 24.94
N ALA A 308 15.75 -19.11 25.00
CA ALA A 308 16.58 -19.18 23.81
C ALA A 308 16.16 -20.40 22.95
N PRO A 309 15.92 -20.21 21.64
CA PRO A 309 15.65 -21.31 20.73
C PRO A 309 16.73 -22.38 20.76
N ARG A 310 16.35 -23.65 20.73
CA ARG A 310 17.30 -24.76 20.66
C ARG A 310 17.78 -24.98 19.23
N ALA A 311 18.95 -25.61 19.09
CA ALA A 311 19.52 -25.91 17.78
C ALA A 311 18.63 -26.85 16.94
N ASP A 312 17.87 -27.75 17.57
CA ASP A 312 16.94 -28.68 16.92
C ASP A 312 15.57 -28.03 16.56
N GLU A 313 15.27 -26.87 17.12
CA GLU A 313 14.06 -26.09 16.82
C GLU A 313 14.27 -25.15 15.62
N LEU A 314 15.52 -24.81 15.32
CA LEU A 314 15.90 -23.87 14.29
C LEU A 314 16.36 -24.57 13.00
N PRO A 315 16.12 -23.94 11.84
CA PRO A 315 16.71 -24.41 10.60
C PRO A 315 18.19 -24.05 10.51
N VAL A 316 18.91 -24.64 9.55
CA VAL A 316 20.27 -24.19 9.23
C VAL A 316 20.19 -22.80 8.62
N VAL A 317 20.67 -21.78 9.35
CA VAL A 317 20.54 -20.37 8.97
C VAL A 317 21.87 -19.63 9.02
N SER A 318 22.09 -18.73 8.06
CA SER A 318 23.32 -17.91 8.02
C SER A 318 23.20 -16.62 8.84
N ASN A 319 22.03 -15.97 8.80
CA ASN A 319 21.72 -14.78 9.57
C ASN A 319 20.41 -14.98 10.33
N LEU A 320 20.51 -15.06 11.66
CA LEU A 320 19.40 -15.24 12.58
C LEU A 320 19.21 -13.98 13.40
N ILE A 321 18.04 -13.36 13.29
CA ILE A 321 17.71 -12.12 14.00
C ILE A 321 16.72 -12.46 15.12
N LEU A 322 17.08 -12.17 16.37
CA LEU A 322 16.32 -12.56 17.56
C LEU A 322 16.05 -11.39 18.51
N ASP A 323 16.41 -10.17 18.11
CA ASP A 323 16.40 -8.99 18.96
C ASP A 323 15.03 -8.76 19.62
N ARG A 324 15.05 -8.21 20.84
CA ARG A 324 13.85 -7.80 21.58
C ARG A 324 12.85 -8.91 21.89
N ASN A 325 13.36 -10.14 22.03
CA ASN A 325 12.63 -11.21 22.71
C ASN A 325 12.91 -11.19 24.23
N PRO A 326 11.92 -11.52 25.09
CA PRO A 326 12.06 -11.47 26.55
C PRO A 326 13.26 -12.24 27.12
N TYR A 327 13.65 -13.36 26.51
CA TYR A 327 14.78 -14.16 27.01
C TYR A 327 16.15 -13.47 26.90
N LEU A 328 16.30 -12.44 26.05
CA LEU A 328 17.55 -11.69 25.89
C LEU A 328 17.73 -10.62 26.97
N ASP A 329 16.64 -10.14 27.57
CA ASP A 329 16.66 -9.18 28.67
C ASP A 329 15.57 -9.53 29.71
N PRO A 330 15.88 -10.47 30.63
CA PRO A 330 14.95 -10.92 31.67
C PRO A 330 14.65 -9.86 32.74
N GLU A 331 15.45 -8.79 32.81
CA GLU A 331 15.27 -7.71 33.80
C GLU A 331 14.33 -6.63 33.25
N ALA A 332 14.40 -6.32 31.95
CA ALA A 332 13.43 -5.43 31.29
C ALA A 332 12.00 -5.99 31.32
N SER A 333 11.83 -7.31 31.22
CA SER A 333 10.52 -7.97 31.31
C SER A 333 9.89 -7.92 32.71
N LYS A 334 10.70 -7.95 33.78
CA LYS A 334 10.21 -7.83 35.18
C LYS A 334 9.78 -6.42 35.57
N GLN A 335 10.37 -5.38 34.97
CA GLN A 335 9.96 -3.99 35.20
C GLN A 335 8.66 -3.62 34.48
N GLN A 336 8.31 -4.34 33.41
CA GLN A 336 7.07 -4.13 32.65
C GLN A 336 5.80 -4.58 33.39
N ASP A 337 5.90 -5.57 34.28
CA ASP A 337 4.77 -6.03 35.11
C ASP A 337 4.45 -5.09 36.29
N GLN A 338 5.33 -4.13 36.63
CA GLN A 338 5.17 -3.24 37.79
C GLN A 338 4.91 -1.76 37.43
N ASN A 339 5.14 -1.34 36.19
CA ASN A 339 4.88 0.03 35.73
C ASN A 339 4.05 0.03 34.44
N SER A 340 2.72 0.09 34.61
CA SER A 340 1.78 0.38 33.53
C SER A 340 1.99 1.83 33.06
N GLY A 341 2.88 2.03 32.08
CA GLY A 341 3.18 3.35 31.53
C GLY A 341 4.41 3.45 30.63
N VAL A 342 5.32 2.45 30.63
CA VAL A 342 6.48 2.45 29.73
C VAL A 342 6.17 1.61 28.48
N VAL A 343 5.90 2.32 27.38
CA VAL A 343 5.64 1.78 26.05
C VAL A 343 6.76 0.81 25.64
N ALA A 344 6.40 -0.43 25.30
CA ALA A 344 7.37 -1.43 24.85
C ALA A 344 8.12 -0.93 23.61
N ALA A 345 9.43 -1.20 23.53
CA ALA A 345 10.24 -0.77 22.39
C ALA A 345 9.76 -1.39 21.04
N CYS A 346 8.99 -2.49 21.06
CA CYS A 346 8.34 -3.08 19.89
C CYS A 346 6.91 -2.55 19.63
N ALA A 347 6.37 -1.64 20.45
CA ALA A 347 5.03 -1.08 20.29
C ALA A 347 4.94 0.07 19.25
N HIS A 348 6.07 0.50 18.68
CA HIS A 348 6.09 1.61 17.72
C HIS A 348 5.78 1.24 16.26
N SER A 349 5.57 -0.04 15.92
CA SER A 349 5.30 -0.45 14.53
C SER A 349 3.84 -0.81 14.24
N ALA A 350 2.92 -0.51 15.17
CA ALA A 350 1.50 -0.53 14.88
C ALA A 350 1.00 0.91 14.67
N LEU A 351 0.70 1.25 13.41
CA LEU A 351 -0.04 2.45 12.98
C LEU A 351 0.65 3.82 13.21
N THR A 352 1.45 4.23 12.23
CA THR A 352 1.52 5.66 11.86
C THR A 352 0.91 5.84 10.48
N VAL A 353 -0.41 5.97 10.46
CA VAL A 353 -1.12 6.74 9.43
C VAL A 353 -0.76 8.20 9.72
N GLY A 354 0.01 8.82 8.83
CA GLY A 354 0.36 10.22 8.93
C GLY A 354 -0.88 11.11 8.77
N ILE A 355 -1.51 11.47 9.88
CA ILE A 355 -2.34 12.67 9.96
C ILE A 355 -1.43 13.75 10.52
N SER A 356 -0.96 14.63 9.63
CA SER A 356 -0.30 15.87 10.03
C SER A 356 -1.37 16.77 10.67
N GLY A 357 -1.40 16.76 12.00
CA GLY A 357 -2.24 17.62 12.83
C GLY A 357 -1.34 18.42 13.78
N THR A 358 -1.38 19.73 13.61
CA THR A 358 -0.56 20.73 14.30
C THR A 358 -0.74 20.71 15.82
N LEU A 359 0.39 20.68 16.53
CA LEU A 359 0.51 20.91 17.98
C LEU A 359 0.17 22.38 18.30
N ALA A 360 -0.94 22.61 19.01
CA ALA A 360 -1.17 23.87 19.72
C ALA A 360 -0.87 23.68 21.21
N LEU A 361 0.29 24.19 21.63
CA LEU A 361 0.66 24.38 23.03
C LEU A 361 -0.23 25.47 23.64
N LEU A 362 -1.12 25.11 24.58
CA LEU A 362 -1.69 26.07 25.52
C LEU A 362 -1.01 25.90 26.87
N ARG A 363 0.00 26.75 27.08
CA ARG A 363 0.58 27.06 28.39
C ARG A 363 -0.40 28.00 29.10
N GLY A 364 -1.04 27.52 30.16
CA GLY A 364 -1.81 28.36 31.10
C GLY A 364 -1.15 28.28 32.48
N ALA A 365 -0.44 29.35 32.84
CA ALA A 365 0.03 29.63 34.19
C ALA A 365 -1.04 30.41 34.96
N GLY A 366 -1.07 30.24 36.29
CA GLY A 366 -1.90 30.99 37.25
C GLY A 366 -2.52 30.05 38.28
N ASP A 367 -1.79 29.61 39.32
CA ASP A 367 -1.54 30.29 40.61
C ASP A 367 -2.79 30.66 41.43
N PHE A 368 -2.87 30.01 42.60
CA PHE A 368 -3.39 30.44 43.91
C PHE A 368 -4.68 31.24 44.02
N ALA A 369 -5.73 30.60 44.54
CA ALA A 369 -6.38 30.90 45.83
C ALA A 369 -7.38 29.80 46.20
#